data_AF-A0A519RBM2-F1
#
_entry.id   AF-A0A519RBM2-F1
#
_cell.length_a   1.000
_cell.length_b   1.000
_cell.length_c   1.000
_cell.angle_alpha   90.00
_cell.angle_beta   90.00
_cell.angle_gamma   90.00
#
_symmetry.space_group_name_H-M   'P 1'
#
loop_
_entity.id
_entity.type
_entity.pdbx_description
1 polymer ?
#
loop_
_entity_poly.entity_id
_entity_poly.type
_entity_poly.pdbx_seq_one_letter_code
_entity_poly.pdbx_strand_id
1 'polypeptide(L)'
;MHLFEYSSPKRSDKCYLQSMKRNTLFVLLSILITAALTFLITKFILDLSSKDRLMEQQNNYDTAIYFNEICIGSEYEFVLPLTHKFTKPGKLYVVKDSSYTEQMKFVTEVLKEFNKLTTDGFHITQTSDSASANMYLYLRGDKDLTKIPRFAKAPVDDGLVGYFDSRFTDNRITDAFIFVNTNKTFSEQKAAILEEIVQSVGFFKDSDFYTNSVFYQYKYLFKVKTHTLSFQDKEIIKLLYNPKMKVGLNKRQAMEINMMLLKESDDRR
;
A
#
# COMPACT_ATOMS: atom_id res chain seq x y z
N MET A 1 -48.17 94.66 -12.47
CA MET A 1 -48.87 93.52 -13.12
C MET A 1 -47.82 92.80 -13.98
N HIS A 2 -47.00 91.95 -13.35
CA HIS A 2 -45.90 91.25 -14.02
C HIS A 2 -46.33 89.82 -14.32
N LEU A 3 -46.45 89.53 -15.62
CA LEU A 3 -46.64 88.20 -16.19
C LEU A 3 -45.33 87.42 -16.05
N PHE A 4 -45.36 86.27 -15.38
CA PHE A 4 -44.32 85.26 -15.48
C PHE A 4 -44.81 84.16 -16.42
N GLU A 5 -44.24 84.11 -17.63
CA GLU A 5 -44.37 82.99 -18.54
C GLU A 5 -43.61 81.79 -17.99
N TYR A 6 -44.34 80.70 -17.74
CA TYR A 6 -43.77 79.41 -17.36
C TYR A 6 -43.32 78.69 -18.64
N SER A 7 -42.02 78.74 -18.95
CA SER A 7 -41.44 77.97 -20.04
C SER A 7 -41.30 76.50 -19.63
N SER A 8 -41.90 75.61 -20.42
CA SER A 8 -41.91 74.17 -20.16
C SER A 8 -40.62 73.51 -20.68
N PRO A 9 -39.81 72.84 -19.85
CA PRO A 9 -38.66 72.09 -20.33
C PRO A 9 -39.09 70.67 -20.71
N LYS A 10 -39.29 70.40 -22.01
CA LYS A 10 -39.68 69.06 -22.53
C LYS A 10 -38.58 68.31 -23.31
N ARG A 11 -37.30 68.67 -23.18
CA ARG A 11 -36.20 68.05 -23.98
C ARG A 11 -35.14 67.25 -23.21
N SER A 12 -35.02 67.32 -21.88
CA SER A 12 -33.97 66.59 -21.13
C SER A 12 -34.31 65.13 -20.76
N ASP A 13 -35.59 64.78 -20.66
CA ASP A 13 -36.01 63.49 -20.08
C ASP A 13 -35.76 62.29 -21.00
N LYS A 14 -35.75 62.51 -22.32
CA LYS A 14 -35.47 61.44 -23.30
C LYS A 14 -34.03 60.94 -23.21
N CYS A 15 -33.06 61.82 -22.96
CA CYS A 15 -31.64 61.45 -22.85
C CYS A 15 -31.37 60.67 -21.56
N TYR A 16 -32.04 61.04 -20.47
CA TYR A 16 -31.90 60.36 -19.18
C TYR A 16 -32.49 58.94 -19.19
N LEU A 17 -33.70 58.76 -19.77
CA LEU A 17 -34.29 57.42 -19.96
C LEU A 17 -33.44 56.51 -20.84
N GLN A 18 -32.79 57.06 -21.86
CA GLN A 18 -31.95 56.29 -22.80
C GLN A 18 -30.64 55.84 -22.14
N SER A 19 -30.03 56.70 -21.32
CA SER A 19 -28.86 56.38 -20.49
C SER A 19 -29.19 55.31 -19.44
N MET A 20 -30.35 55.44 -18.76
CA MET A 20 -30.77 54.50 -17.72
C MET A 20 -31.03 53.09 -18.29
N LYS A 21 -31.71 52.99 -19.45
CA LYS A 21 -31.92 51.70 -20.16
C LYS A 21 -30.61 51.03 -20.56
N ARG A 22 -29.62 51.81 -21.01
CA ARG A 22 -28.31 51.30 -21.40
C ARG A 22 -27.56 50.74 -20.20
N ASN A 23 -27.57 51.43 -19.06
CA ASN A 23 -26.92 50.95 -17.83
C ASN A 23 -27.61 49.70 -17.27
N THR A 24 -28.95 49.64 -17.28
CA THR A 24 -29.70 48.44 -16.88
C THR A 24 -29.36 47.24 -17.77
N LEU A 25 -29.24 47.44 -19.09
CA LEU A 25 -28.86 46.37 -20.02
C LEU A 25 -27.44 45.86 -19.75
N PHE A 26 -26.47 46.75 -19.48
CA PHE A 26 -25.10 46.35 -19.13
C PHE A 26 -25.04 45.56 -17.82
N VAL A 27 -25.82 45.96 -16.81
CA VAL A 27 -25.91 45.23 -15.53
C VAL A 27 -26.53 43.85 -15.73
N LEU A 28 -27.61 43.73 -16.52
CA LEU A 28 -28.22 42.42 -16.81
C LEU A 28 -27.27 41.50 -17.59
N LEU A 29 -26.54 42.05 -18.56
CA LEU A 29 -25.56 41.30 -19.34
C LEU A 29 -24.39 40.83 -18.47
N SER A 30 -23.89 41.66 -17.55
CA SER A 30 -22.81 41.26 -16.63
C SER A 30 -23.27 40.16 -15.67
N ILE A 31 -24.51 40.22 -15.18
CA ILE A 31 -25.12 39.16 -14.36
C ILE A 31 -25.22 37.84 -15.16
N LEU A 32 -25.66 37.90 -16.41
CA LEU A 32 -25.76 36.70 -17.26
C LEU A 32 -24.39 36.09 -17.56
N ILE A 33 -23.40 36.92 -17.87
CA ILE A 33 -22.03 36.45 -18.13
C ILE A 33 -21.42 35.83 -16.86
N THR A 34 -21.58 36.48 -15.71
CA THR A 34 -21.07 35.94 -14.44
C THR A 34 -21.77 34.64 -14.06
N ALA A 35 -23.08 34.55 -14.18
CA ALA A 35 -23.83 33.31 -13.94
C ALA A 35 -23.39 32.18 -14.89
N ALA A 36 -23.22 32.45 -16.18
CA ALA A 36 -22.74 31.48 -17.15
C ALA A 36 -21.30 31.02 -16.82
N LEU A 37 -20.43 31.94 -16.43
CA LEU A 37 -19.06 31.63 -16.05
C LEU A 37 -19.01 30.78 -14.77
N THR A 38 -19.77 31.14 -13.74
CA THR A 38 -19.89 30.35 -12.50
C THR A 38 -20.43 28.95 -12.78
N PHE A 39 -21.43 28.82 -13.65
CA PHE A 39 -21.96 27.52 -14.05
C PHE A 39 -20.89 26.66 -14.75
N LEU A 40 -20.14 27.23 -15.69
CA LEU A 40 -19.06 26.53 -16.40
C LEU A 40 -17.94 26.10 -15.44
N ILE A 41 -17.52 26.98 -14.53
CA ILE A 41 -16.51 26.67 -13.51
C ILE A 41 -17.00 25.53 -12.60
N THR A 42 -18.25 25.61 -12.12
CA THR A 42 -18.82 24.58 -11.25
C THR A 42 -18.90 23.23 -11.96
N LYS A 43 -19.35 23.21 -13.23
CA LYS A 43 -19.39 21.99 -14.04
C LYS A 43 -18.00 21.41 -14.25
N PHE A 44 -17.00 22.24 -14.51
CA PHE A 44 -15.62 21.81 -14.67
C PHE A 44 -15.04 21.21 -13.37
N ILE A 45 -15.27 21.86 -12.23
CA ILE A 45 -14.86 21.34 -10.91
C ILE A 45 -15.53 19.99 -10.61
N LEU A 46 -16.83 19.85 -10.91
CA LEU A 46 -17.54 18.58 -10.73
C LEU A 46 -17.01 17.47 -11.63
N ASP A 47 -16.63 17.78 -12.88
CA ASP A 47 -16.05 16.81 -13.82
C ASP A 47 -14.67 16.32 -13.33
N LEU A 48 -13.78 17.24 -12.93
CA LEU A 48 -12.47 16.90 -12.36
C LEU A 48 -12.63 16.01 -11.13
N SER A 49 -13.49 16.41 -10.20
CA SER A 49 -13.77 15.64 -8.99
C SER A 49 -14.35 14.24 -9.29
N SER A 50 -15.08 14.08 -10.40
CA SER A 50 -15.59 12.75 -10.79
C SER A 50 -14.49 11.84 -11.34
N LYS A 51 -13.55 12.38 -12.12
CA LYS A 51 -12.39 11.64 -12.64
C LYS A 51 -11.46 11.18 -11.52
N ASP A 52 -11.18 12.05 -10.56
CA ASP A 52 -10.34 11.72 -9.41
C ASP A 52 -10.93 10.55 -8.61
N ARG A 53 -12.25 10.58 -8.34
CA ARG A 53 -12.96 9.47 -7.67
C ARG A 53 -12.89 8.16 -8.45
N LEU A 54 -12.99 8.19 -9.78
CA LEU A 54 -12.91 6.99 -10.60
C LEU A 54 -11.49 6.39 -10.59
N MET A 55 -10.46 7.23 -10.65
CA MET A 55 -9.07 6.81 -10.55
C MET A 55 -8.76 6.20 -9.17
N GLU A 56 -9.27 6.82 -8.10
CA GLU A 56 -9.14 6.31 -6.73
C GLU A 56 -9.84 4.95 -6.56
N GLN A 57 -11.07 4.81 -7.06
CA GLN A 57 -11.80 3.55 -7.04
C GLN A 57 -11.04 2.45 -7.80
N GLN A 58 -10.42 2.77 -8.94
CA GLN A 58 -9.59 1.83 -9.68
C GLN A 58 -8.35 1.43 -8.89
N ASN A 59 -7.63 2.39 -8.30
CA ASN A 59 -6.45 2.10 -7.47
C ASN A 59 -6.77 1.21 -6.27
N ASN A 60 -7.94 1.42 -5.64
CA ASN A 60 -8.41 0.58 -4.54
C ASN A 60 -8.71 -0.84 -5.01
N TYR A 61 -9.36 -0.97 -6.17
CA TYR A 61 -9.61 -2.27 -6.77
C TYR A 61 -8.31 -3.01 -7.09
N ASP A 62 -7.34 -2.34 -7.73
CA ASP A 62 -6.04 -2.91 -8.07
C ASP A 62 -5.26 -3.35 -6.82
N THR A 63 -5.29 -2.54 -5.76
CA THR A 63 -4.68 -2.88 -4.47
C THR A 63 -5.32 -4.13 -3.84
N ALA A 64 -6.65 -4.25 -3.91
CA ALA A 64 -7.37 -5.39 -3.36
C ALA A 64 -7.16 -6.68 -4.20
N ILE A 65 -7.02 -6.56 -5.52
CA ILE A 65 -6.60 -7.67 -6.38
C ILE A 65 -5.17 -8.09 -6.05
N TYR A 66 -4.26 -7.15 -5.94
CA TYR A 66 -2.86 -7.41 -5.59
C TYR A 66 -2.73 -8.09 -4.23
N PHE A 67 -3.51 -7.64 -3.23
CA PHE A 67 -3.61 -8.33 -1.94
C PHE A 67 -4.02 -9.81 -2.12
N ASN A 68 -5.03 -10.09 -2.94
CA ASN A 68 -5.52 -11.45 -3.16
C ASN A 68 -4.51 -12.34 -3.91
N GLU A 69 -3.68 -11.75 -4.76
CA GLU A 69 -2.61 -12.45 -5.44
C GLU A 69 -1.53 -12.86 -4.43
N ILE A 70 -1.06 -11.91 -3.62
CA ILE A 70 0.09 -12.12 -2.72
C ILE A 70 -0.28 -12.88 -1.43
N CYS A 71 -1.42 -12.57 -0.81
CA CYS A 71 -1.72 -12.98 0.57
C CYS A 71 -2.60 -14.25 0.66
N ILE A 72 -3.21 -14.69 -0.44
CA ILE A 72 -4.22 -15.78 -0.42
C ILE A 72 -3.66 -17.06 -1.03
N GLY A 73 -3.51 -18.08 -0.18
CA GLY A 73 -2.90 -19.37 -0.52
C GLY A 73 -1.38 -19.31 -0.60
N SER A 74 -0.78 -20.32 -1.22
CA SER A 74 0.67 -20.40 -1.48
C SER A 74 0.92 -20.78 -2.93
N GLU A 75 2.13 -20.55 -3.43
CA GLU A 75 2.59 -21.07 -4.73
C GLU A 75 2.63 -22.60 -4.76
N TYR A 76 2.73 -23.23 -3.58
CA TYR A 76 2.73 -24.68 -3.44
C TYR A 76 1.31 -25.19 -3.16
N GLU A 77 0.87 -26.21 -3.92
CA GLU A 77 -0.50 -26.73 -4.00
C GLU A 77 -1.12 -27.26 -2.68
N PHE A 78 -0.40 -27.20 -1.56
CA PHE A 78 -0.79 -27.79 -0.28
C PHE A 78 -1.33 -26.79 0.75
N VAL A 79 -1.39 -25.49 0.43
CA VAL A 79 -1.97 -24.47 1.32
C VAL A 79 -3.35 -24.05 0.79
N LEU A 80 -4.37 -24.16 1.64
CA LEU A 80 -5.72 -23.68 1.31
C LEU A 80 -5.66 -22.20 0.88
N PRO A 81 -6.46 -21.77 -0.11
CA PRO A 81 -6.47 -20.39 -0.59
C PRO A 81 -7.19 -19.46 0.39
N LEU A 82 -6.61 -19.30 1.57
CA LEU A 82 -7.10 -18.52 2.70
C LEU A 82 -6.04 -17.51 3.17
N THR A 83 -6.46 -16.51 3.95
CA THR A 83 -5.54 -15.60 4.64
C THR A 83 -4.80 -16.33 5.77
N HIS A 84 -3.49 -16.13 5.82
CA HIS A 84 -2.63 -16.59 6.90
C HIS A 84 -1.85 -15.40 7.47
N LYS A 85 -1.84 -15.26 8.79
CA LYS A 85 -1.00 -14.25 9.47
C LYS A 85 -0.66 -14.67 10.89
N PHE A 86 0.33 -14.01 11.48
CA PHE A 86 0.55 -14.10 12.91
C PHE A 86 -0.62 -13.48 13.68
N THR A 87 -0.95 -14.09 14.81
CA THR A 87 -1.94 -13.56 15.78
C THR A 87 -1.35 -13.36 17.17
N LYS A 88 -0.06 -13.67 17.32
CA LYS A 88 0.77 -13.45 18.51
C LYS A 88 2.00 -12.65 18.09
N PRO A 89 2.65 -11.90 19.00
CA PRO A 89 3.87 -11.18 18.68
C PRO A 89 4.95 -12.09 18.07
N GLY A 90 5.68 -11.55 17.10
CA GLY A 90 6.86 -12.18 16.52
C GLY A 90 8.09 -11.91 17.39
N LYS A 91 8.81 -12.97 17.73
CA LYS A 91 10.10 -12.92 18.43
C LYS A 91 11.15 -13.53 17.51
N LEU A 92 11.89 -12.67 16.84
CA LEU A 92 12.94 -13.00 15.89
C LEU A 92 14.26 -13.25 16.59
N TYR A 93 14.73 -14.49 16.53
CA TYR A 93 16.08 -14.86 16.88
C TYR A 93 16.93 -14.99 15.62
N VAL A 94 18.11 -14.34 15.62
CA VAL A 94 19.03 -14.42 14.48
C VAL A 94 20.13 -15.43 14.76
N VAL A 95 20.12 -16.52 14.02
CA VAL A 95 21.14 -17.57 14.05
C VAL A 95 22.25 -17.20 13.08
N LYS A 96 23.45 -16.96 13.60
CA LYS A 96 24.61 -16.51 12.82
C LYS A 96 25.92 -17.09 13.35
N ASP A 97 26.90 -17.25 12.46
CA ASP A 97 28.26 -17.73 12.75
C ASP A 97 29.29 -16.59 12.85
N SER A 98 28.91 -15.36 12.49
CA SER A 98 29.72 -14.15 12.55
C SER A 98 28.96 -12.94 13.12
N SER A 99 29.59 -11.77 13.19
CA SER A 99 28.98 -10.54 13.70
C SER A 99 27.83 -10.05 12.81
N TYR A 100 28.03 -10.04 11.48
CA TYR A 100 27.09 -9.56 10.46
C TYR A 100 26.45 -8.20 10.80
N THR A 101 27.27 -7.26 11.28
CA THR A 101 26.80 -5.97 11.82
C THR A 101 25.90 -5.19 10.85
N GLU A 102 26.23 -5.17 9.56
CA GLU A 102 25.45 -4.43 8.56
C GLU A 102 24.10 -5.11 8.27
N GLN A 103 24.08 -6.44 8.19
CA GLN A 103 22.85 -7.24 8.05
C GLN A 103 21.96 -7.03 9.28
N MET A 104 22.51 -7.08 10.49
CA MET A 104 21.77 -6.88 11.74
C MET A 104 21.15 -5.48 11.82
N LYS A 105 21.89 -4.45 11.38
CA LYS A 105 21.35 -3.09 11.26
C LYS A 105 20.18 -3.06 10.28
N PHE A 106 20.33 -3.68 9.11
CA PHE A 106 19.27 -3.71 8.11
C PHE A 106 18.04 -4.51 8.56
N VAL A 107 18.21 -5.65 9.24
CA VAL A 107 17.11 -6.38 9.90
C VAL A 107 16.34 -5.46 10.84
N THR A 108 17.05 -4.70 11.68
CA THR A 108 16.42 -3.74 12.61
C THR A 108 15.60 -2.68 11.86
N GLU A 109 16.12 -2.18 10.73
CA GLU A 109 15.42 -1.22 9.88
C GLU A 109 14.15 -1.82 9.25
N VAL A 110 14.23 -3.04 8.72
CA VAL A 110 13.09 -3.77 8.14
C VAL A 110 11.99 -3.99 9.18
N LEU A 111 12.36 -4.48 10.37
CA LEU A 111 11.38 -4.70 11.45
C LEU A 111 10.72 -3.39 11.90
N LYS A 112 11.51 -2.30 11.97
CA LYS A 112 10.98 -0.98 12.32
C LYS A 112 10.03 -0.44 11.24
N GLU A 113 10.34 -0.62 9.96
CA GLU A 113 9.45 -0.20 8.88
C GLU A 113 8.17 -1.04 8.87
N PHE A 114 8.29 -2.36 8.97
CA PHE A 114 7.17 -3.29 9.00
C PHE A 114 6.21 -3.01 10.17
N ASN A 115 6.73 -2.88 11.40
CA ASN A 115 5.93 -2.64 12.60
C ASN A 115 5.17 -1.30 12.58
N LYS A 116 5.55 -0.34 11.73
CA LYS A 116 4.78 0.91 11.55
C LYS A 116 3.50 0.71 10.73
N LEU A 117 3.41 -0.38 9.97
CA LEU A 117 2.32 -0.67 9.04
C LEU A 117 1.23 -1.54 9.69
N THR A 118 1.58 -2.26 10.76
CA THR A 118 0.68 -3.18 11.46
C THR A 118 -0.17 -2.45 12.51
N THR A 119 -1.49 -2.70 12.53
CA THR A 119 -2.42 -1.97 13.41
C THR A 119 -3.33 -2.88 14.25
N ASP A 120 -3.20 -4.20 14.11
CA ASP A 120 -3.97 -5.20 14.86
C ASP A 120 -3.27 -5.71 16.14
N GLY A 121 -2.19 -5.05 16.54
CA GLY A 121 -1.38 -5.39 17.70
C GLY A 121 -0.24 -6.38 17.41
N PHE A 122 -0.18 -6.95 16.21
CA PHE A 122 1.01 -7.69 15.78
C PHE A 122 2.21 -6.75 15.67
N HIS A 123 3.37 -7.26 16.10
CA HIS A 123 4.65 -6.61 15.97
C HIS A 123 5.75 -7.66 16.09
N ILE A 124 6.90 -7.39 15.49
CA ILE A 124 8.07 -8.26 15.53
C ILE A 124 9.14 -7.59 16.38
N THR A 125 9.71 -8.33 17.32
CA THR A 125 10.84 -7.91 18.17
C THR A 125 12.01 -8.84 17.96
N GLN A 126 13.23 -8.33 18.06
CA GLN A 126 14.40 -9.19 18.14
C GLN A 126 14.58 -9.70 19.56
N THR A 127 14.99 -10.96 19.70
CA THR A 127 15.32 -11.59 20.97
C THR A 127 16.71 -12.24 20.90
N SER A 128 17.42 -12.23 22.03
CA SER A 128 18.65 -13.02 22.22
C SER A 128 18.38 -14.40 22.81
N ASP A 129 17.14 -14.69 23.24
CA ASP A 129 16.72 -15.96 23.78
C ASP A 129 16.02 -16.80 22.70
N SER A 130 16.73 -17.80 22.17
CA SER A 130 16.25 -18.71 21.14
C SER A 130 15.09 -19.60 21.60
N ALA A 131 14.97 -19.88 22.91
CA ALA A 131 13.90 -20.69 23.46
C ALA A 131 12.56 -19.94 23.50
N SER A 132 12.61 -18.61 23.58
CA SER A 132 11.43 -17.75 23.52
C SER A 132 10.99 -17.37 22.10
N ALA A 133 11.81 -17.67 21.10
CA ALA A 133 11.61 -17.24 19.72
C ALA A 133 10.54 -18.09 19.01
N ASN A 134 9.83 -17.44 18.09
CA ASN A 134 8.95 -18.09 17.12
C ASN A 134 9.26 -17.67 15.68
N MET A 135 10.27 -16.82 15.49
CA MET A 135 10.81 -16.52 14.18
C MET A 135 12.32 -16.73 14.23
N TYR A 136 12.88 -17.38 13.21
CA TYR A 136 14.30 -17.69 13.13
C TYR A 136 14.87 -17.21 11.81
N LEU A 137 15.83 -16.28 11.87
CA LEU A 137 16.59 -15.83 10.69
C LEU A 137 17.99 -16.45 10.74
N TYR A 138 18.29 -17.31 9.77
CA TYR A 138 19.59 -17.94 9.60
C TYR A 138 20.43 -17.13 8.61
N LEU A 139 21.49 -16.49 9.10
CA LEU A 139 22.52 -15.86 8.28
C LEU A 139 23.68 -16.85 8.17
N ARG A 140 23.72 -17.63 7.09
CA ARG A 140 24.71 -18.70 6.85
C ARG A 140 24.98 -18.89 5.36
N GLY A 141 26.07 -19.58 5.01
CA GLY A 141 26.34 -19.96 3.62
C GLY A 141 25.36 -21.03 3.10
N ASP A 142 25.16 -21.09 1.78
CA ASP A 142 24.34 -22.09 1.06
C ASP A 142 24.54 -23.55 1.51
N LYS A 143 25.79 -23.98 1.72
CA LYS A 143 26.13 -25.35 2.14
C LYS A 143 25.54 -25.75 3.50
N ASP A 144 25.01 -24.80 4.26
CA ASP A 144 24.37 -25.05 5.55
C ASP A 144 22.84 -25.12 5.47
N LEU A 145 22.22 -24.75 4.35
CA LEU A 145 20.75 -24.74 4.22
C LEU A 145 20.14 -26.10 4.58
N THR A 146 20.62 -27.17 3.95
CA THR A 146 20.10 -28.53 4.17
C THR A 146 20.45 -29.10 5.54
N LYS A 147 21.41 -28.49 6.26
CA LYS A 147 21.73 -28.86 7.65
C LYS A 147 20.72 -28.30 8.64
N ILE A 148 19.95 -27.28 8.24
CA ILE A 148 18.83 -26.79 9.01
C ILE A 148 17.68 -27.77 8.77
N PRO A 149 17.22 -28.54 9.80
CA PRO A 149 16.27 -29.63 9.58
C PRO A 149 14.98 -29.20 8.85
N ARG A 150 14.58 -27.93 9.03
CA ARG A 150 13.42 -27.36 8.36
C ARG A 150 13.62 -27.19 6.86
N PHE A 151 14.83 -26.87 6.42
CA PHE A 151 15.17 -26.66 5.02
C PHE A 151 15.87 -27.86 4.39
N ALA A 152 15.84 -29.03 5.04
CA ALA A 152 16.47 -30.26 4.54
C ALA A 152 15.99 -30.68 3.14
N LYS A 153 14.78 -30.26 2.75
CA LYS A 153 14.18 -30.49 1.42
C LYS A 153 14.10 -29.25 0.54
N ALA A 154 14.67 -28.12 0.99
CA ALA A 154 14.67 -26.90 0.20
C ALA A 154 15.52 -27.12 -1.07
N PRO A 155 15.14 -26.51 -2.20
CA PRO A 155 15.96 -26.55 -3.40
C PRO A 155 17.29 -25.84 -3.10
N VAL A 156 18.39 -26.60 -3.14
CA VAL A 156 19.74 -26.02 -3.08
C VAL A 156 20.21 -25.88 -4.52
N ASP A 157 20.15 -24.66 -5.04
CA ASP A 157 20.81 -24.29 -6.27
C ASP A 157 21.82 -23.15 -6.02
N ASP A 158 22.77 -22.99 -6.93
CA ASP A 158 23.80 -21.95 -6.84
C ASP A 158 23.21 -20.53 -6.93
N GLY A 159 21.94 -20.37 -7.30
CA GLY A 159 21.22 -19.10 -7.39
C GLY A 159 20.59 -18.65 -6.07
N LEU A 160 20.32 -19.55 -5.14
CA LEU A 160 19.54 -19.28 -3.92
C LEU A 160 20.16 -18.16 -3.06
N VAL A 161 19.40 -17.09 -2.88
CA VAL A 161 19.78 -15.94 -2.03
C VAL A 161 19.01 -15.97 -0.71
N GLY A 162 17.71 -16.22 -0.76
CA GLY A 162 16.81 -16.27 0.39
C GLY A 162 15.88 -17.48 0.26
N TYR A 163 15.34 -17.91 1.40
CA TYR A 163 14.27 -18.89 1.45
C TYR A 163 13.51 -18.75 2.76
N PHE A 164 12.18 -18.88 2.74
CA PHE A 164 11.37 -18.90 3.95
C PHE A 164 10.51 -20.15 4.03
N ASP A 165 10.09 -20.46 5.25
CA ASP A 165 9.07 -21.45 5.56
C ASP A 165 8.28 -20.99 6.78
N SER A 166 6.99 -21.30 6.82
CA SER A 166 6.08 -20.94 7.90
C SER A 166 5.29 -22.14 8.39
N ARG A 167 5.16 -22.26 9.71
CA ARG A 167 4.23 -23.20 10.34
C ARG A 167 2.94 -22.48 10.69
N PHE A 168 1.83 -23.18 10.52
CA PHE A 168 0.53 -22.63 10.88
C PHE A 168 -0.38 -23.69 11.51
N THR A 169 -1.29 -23.22 12.36
CA THR A 169 -2.38 -23.99 12.97
C THR A 169 -3.64 -23.17 12.84
N ASP A 170 -4.71 -23.75 12.28
CA ASP A 170 -5.98 -23.05 12.02
C ASP A 170 -5.79 -21.71 11.29
N ASN A 171 -4.98 -21.71 10.22
CA ASN A 171 -4.59 -20.54 9.43
C ASN A 171 -3.80 -19.44 10.17
N ARG A 172 -3.38 -19.69 11.42
CA ARG A 172 -2.53 -18.76 12.18
C ARG A 172 -1.09 -19.19 12.06
N ILE A 173 -0.22 -18.28 11.65
CA ILE A 173 1.21 -18.55 11.63
C ILE A 173 1.67 -18.67 13.09
N THR A 174 2.28 -19.82 13.40
CA THR A 174 2.85 -20.11 14.72
C THR A 174 4.34 -19.85 14.73
N ASP A 175 5.03 -20.15 13.61
CA ASP A 175 6.46 -20.00 13.48
C ASP A 175 6.87 -19.61 12.07
N ALA A 176 7.97 -18.89 11.97
CA ALA A 176 8.63 -18.55 10.71
C ALA A 176 10.11 -18.94 10.75
N PHE A 177 10.61 -19.49 9.66
CA PHE A 177 12.01 -19.83 9.45
C PHE A 177 12.45 -19.13 8.18
N ILE A 178 13.55 -18.39 8.25
CA ILE A 178 14.07 -17.57 7.16
C ILE A 178 15.55 -17.90 7.01
N PHE A 179 15.99 -18.16 5.80
CA PHE A 179 17.38 -18.34 5.46
C PHE A 179 17.84 -17.21 4.52
N VAL A 180 19.04 -16.70 4.75
CA VAL A 180 19.71 -15.76 3.84
C VAL A 180 21.15 -16.23 3.63
N ASN A 181 21.51 -16.43 2.37
CA ASN A 181 22.81 -16.92 1.95
C ASN A 181 23.89 -15.84 2.10
N THR A 182 24.77 -15.99 3.07
CA THR A 182 25.84 -15.02 3.36
C THR A 182 27.01 -15.07 2.38
N ASN A 183 27.04 -16.05 1.46
CA ASN A 183 28.00 -16.10 0.35
C ASN A 183 27.64 -15.15 -0.80
N LYS A 184 26.43 -14.57 -0.80
CA LYS A 184 25.95 -13.62 -1.82
C LYS A 184 26.44 -12.20 -1.55
N THR A 185 26.27 -11.30 -2.52
CA THR A 185 26.63 -9.89 -2.31
C THR A 185 25.78 -9.27 -1.20
N PHE A 186 26.31 -8.28 -0.47
CA PHE A 186 25.54 -7.63 0.59
C PHE A 186 24.22 -7.01 0.09
N SER A 187 24.19 -6.50 -1.15
CA SER A 187 22.96 -6.01 -1.78
C SER A 187 21.93 -7.12 -1.99
N GLU A 188 22.35 -8.31 -2.41
CA GLU A 188 21.45 -9.48 -2.53
C GLU A 188 20.94 -9.93 -1.17
N GLN A 189 21.82 -9.99 -0.16
CA GLN A 189 21.43 -10.32 1.20
C GLN A 189 20.40 -9.34 1.75
N LYS A 190 20.53 -8.02 1.47
CA LYS A 190 19.52 -7.02 1.85
C LYS A 190 18.18 -7.28 1.18
N ALA A 191 18.17 -7.51 -0.13
CA ALA A 191 16.93 -7.80 -0.85
C ALA A 191 16.23 -9.03 -0.25
N ALA A 192 16.97 -10.12 -0.02
CA ALA A 192 16.44 -11.33 0.62
C ALA A 192 16.00 -11.09 2.07
N ILE A 193 16.75 -10.37 2.90
CA ILE A 193 16.30 -10.06 4.28
C ILE A 193 14.94 -9.37 4.27
N LEU A 194 14.74 -8.38 3.40
CA LEU A 194 13.48 -7.65 3.30
C LEU A 194 12.36 -8.58 2.83
N GLU A 195 12.58 -9.27 1.72
CA GLU A 195 11.62 -10.17 1.10
C GLU A 195 11.18 -11.29 2.04
N GLU A 196 12.14 -12.07 2.53
CA GLU A 196 11.86 -13.29 3.27
C GLU A 196 11.23 -12.99 4.64
N ILE A 197 11.62 -11.88 5.29
CA ILE A 197 10.93 -11.44 6.52
C ILE A 197 9.47 -11.16 6.23
N VAL A 198 9.16 -10.40 5.18
CA VAL A 198 7.79 -10.02 4.86
C VAL A 198 7.01 -11.25 4.37
N GLN A 199 7.55 -12.07 3.48
CA GLN A 199 6.85 -13.28 2.99
C GLN A 199 6.52 -14.25 4.14
N SER A 200 7.46 -14.45 5.07
CA SER A 200 7.29 -15.36 6.22
C SER A 200 6.18 -14.96 7.21
N VAL A 201 5.62 -13.76 7.08
CA VAL A 201 4.53 -13.28 7.94
C VAL A 201 3.17 -13.23 7.25
N GLY A 202 3.02 -13.86 6.08
CA GLY A 202 1.71 -14.09 5.45
C GLY A 202 1.58 -13.63 4.00
N PHE A 203 2.70 -13.36 3.31
CA PHE A 203 2.72 -12.88 1.93
C PHE A 203 3.43 -13.93 1.06
N PHE A 204 2.77 -15.06 0.80
CA PHE A 204 3.44 -16.30 0.37
C PHE A 204 3.63 -16.47 -1.13
N LYS A 205 3.40 -15.43 -1.92
CA LYS A 205 3.41 -15.48 -3.38
C LYS A 205 4.16 -14.29 -3.95
N ASP A 206 4.73 -14.49 -5.11
CA ASP A 206 5.20 -13.43 -5.98
C ASP A 206 4.11 -12.98 -6.97
N SER A 207 4.35 -11.85 -7.64
CA SER A 207 3.48 -11.24 -8.65
C SER A 207 4.32 -10.52 -9.70
N ASP A 208 3.80 -10.36 -10.92
CA ASP A 208 4.44 -9.59 -11.98
C ASP A 208 3.88 -8.16 -12.14
N PHE A 209 2.93 -7.75 -11.30
CA PHE A 209 2.22 -6.48 -11.45
C PHE A 209 3.09 -5.23 -11.17
N TYR A 210 3.98 -5.32 -10.19
CA TYR A 210 4.74 -4.15 -9.72
C TYR A 210 6.24 -4.47 -9.69
N THR A 211 6.98 -3.96 -10.66
CA THR A 211 8.44 -4.21 -10.80
C THR A 211 9.29 -3.66 -9.66
N ASN A 212 8.77 -2.70 -8.90
CA ASN A 212 9.40 -2.13 -7.71
C ASN A 212 8.96 -2.79 -6.40
N SER A 213 8.04 -3.76 -6.45
CA SER A 213 7.62 -4.52 -5.29
C SER A 213 8.72 -5.48 -4.83
N VAL A 214 8.74 -5.76 -3.53
CA VAL A 214 9.54 -6.86 -2.97
C VAL A 214 9.08 -8.25 -3.47
N PHE A 215 7.80 -8.40 -3.83
CA PHE A 215 7.19 -9.64 -4.32
C PHE A 215 7.30 -9.80 -5.84
N TYR A 216 8.17 -9.04 -6.52
CA TYR A 216 8.23 -9.09 -7.98
C TYR A 216 8.85 -10.40 -8.50
N GLN A 217 8.06 -11.23 -9.17
CA GLN A 217 8.44 -12.59 -9.58
C GLN A 217 9.71 -12.66 -10.44
N TYR A 218 9.91 -11.69 -11.34
CA TYR A 218 11.03 -11.71 -12.28
C TYR A 218 12.28 -10.97 -11.78
N LYS A 219 12.39 -10.73 -10.47
CA LYS A 219 13.50 -9.98 -9.86
C LYS A 219 14.88 -10.55 -10.19
N TYR A 220 15.04 -11.87 -10.20
CA TYR A 220 16.30 -12.52 -10.57
C TYR A 220 16.62 -12.39 -12.06
N LEU A 221 15.61 -12.55 -12.93
CA LEU A 221 15.77 -12.44 -14.39
C LEU A 221 16.21 -11.02 -14.80
N PHE A 222 15.58 -10.01 -14.21
CA PHE A 222 15.86 -8.60 -14.50
C PHE A 222 16.89 -7.96 -13.56
N LYS A 223 17.50 -8.73 -12.66
CA LYS A 223 18.48 -8.28 -11.65
C LYS A 223 17.96 -7.10 -10.81
N VAL A 224 16.66 -7.10 -10.51
CA VAL A 224 16.03 -6.11 -9.64
C VAL A 224 16.39 -6.45 -8.19
N LYS A 225 16.90 -5.47 -7.47
CA LYS A 225 17.27 -5.59 -6.04
C LYS A 225 16.53 -4.53 -5.25
N THR A 226 15.40 -4.91 -4.68
CA THR A 226 14.54 -4.02 -3.87
C THR A 226 15.05 -4.00 -2.44
N HIS A 227 15.35 -2.82 -1.90
CA HIS A 227 15.86 -2.65 -0.53
C HIS A 227 14.90 -1.90 0.39
N THR A 228 13.70 -1.58 -0.09
CA THR A 228 12.66 -0.82 0.61
C THR A 228 11.29 -1.30 0.17
N LEU A 229 10.29 -1.23 1.04
CA LEU A 229 8.90 -1.53 0.66
C LEU A 229 8.35 -0.47 -0.31
N SER A 230 7.76 -0.91 -1.42
CA SER A 230 7.02 -0.05 -2.36
C SER A 230 5.73 0.49 -1.73
N PHE A 231 5.03 1.38 -2.44
CA PHE A 231 3.72 1.85 -2.01
C PHE A 231 2.73 0.68 -1.90
N GLN A 232 2.68 -0.18 -2.91
CA GLN A 232 1.79 -1.33 -2.98
C GLN A 232 2.08 -2.35 -1.88
N ASP A 233 3.35 -2.64 -1.60
CA ASP A 233 3.74 -3.52 -0.49
C ASP A 233 3.21 -3.00 0.84
N LYS A 234 3.36 -1.68 1.07
CA LYS A 234 2.89 -1.02 2.30
C LYS A 234 1.38 -1.10 2.45
N GLU A 235 0.63 -0.89 1.38
CA GLU A 235 -0.83 -0.97 1.42
C GLU A 235 -1.30 -2.39 1.74
N ILE A 236 -0.77 -3.42 1.08
CA ILE A 236 -1.19 -4.80 1.37
C ILE A 236 -0.76 -5.27 2.77
N ILE A 237 0.37 -4.77 3.30
CA ILE A 237 0.77 -5.03 4.69
C ILE A 237 -0.23 -4.43 5.67
N LYS A 238 -0.62 -3.17 5.47
CA LYS A 238 -1.64 -2.50 6.30
C LYS A 238 -2.97 -3.24 6.25
N LEU A 239 -3.37 -3.74 5.09
CA LEU A 239 -4.61 -4.50 4.91
C LEU A 239 -4.54 -5.84 5.66
N LEU A 240 -3.46 -6.62 5.52
CA LEU A 240 -3.34 -7.94 6.16
C LEU A 240 -3.37 -7.80 7.68
N TYR A 241 -2.63 -6.82 8.21
CA TYR A 241 -2.51 -6.55 9.64
C TYR A 241 -3.46 -5.44 10.13
N ASN A 242 -4.60 -5.30 9.46
CA ASN A 242 -5.73 -4.52 9.97
C ASN A 242 -6.58 -5.35 10.95
N PRO A 243 -7.09 -4.76 12.06
CA PRO A 243 -7.97 -5.47 13.01
C PRO A 243 -9.19 -6.15 12.38
N LYS A 244 -9.73 -5.62 11.27
CA LYS A 244 -10.88 -6.18 10.55
C LYS A 244 -10.51 -7.39 9.68
N MET A 245 -9.26 -7.50 9.24
CA MET A 245 -8.78 -8.64 8.46
C MET A 245 -8.51 -9.83 9.37
N LYS A 246 -9.28 -10.91 9.25
CA LYS A 246 -9.13 -12.13 10.06
C LYS A 246 -8.33 -13.19 9.31
N VAL A 247 -7.81 -14.18 10.04
CA VAL A 247 -7.24 -15.41 9.45
C VAL A 247 -8.35 -16.28 8.86
N GLY A 248 -8.02 -17.10 7.86
CA GLY A 248 -8.97 -18.07 7.29
C GLY A 248 -10.00 -17.48 6.34
N LEU A 249 -9.81 -16.26 5.85
CA LEU A 249 -10.70 -15.64 4.86
C LEU A 249 -10.30 -16.05 3.46
N ASN A 250 -11.28 -16.43 2.63
CA ASN A 250 -11.03 -16.67 1.21
C ASN A 250 -10.93 -15.36 0.40
N LYS A 251 -10.54 -15.47 -0.88
CA LYS A 251 -10.38 -14.31 -1.79
C LYS A 251 -11.57 -13.36 -1.79
N ARG A 252 -12.80 -13.88 -1.83
CA ARG A 252 -14.02 -13.04 -1.87
C ARG A 252 -14.19 -12.26 -0.56
N GLN A 253 -14.08 -12.94 0.57
CA GLN A 253 -14.23 -12.30 1.89
C GLN A 253 -13.13 -11.26 2.14
N ALA A 254 -11.89 -11.58 1.79
CA ALA A 254 -10.77 -10.65 1.89
C ALA A 254 -10.98 -9.43 0.98
N MET A 255 -11.43 -9.63 -0.26
CA MET A 255 -11.76 -8.55 -1.19
C MET A 255 -12.81 -7.60 -0.61
N GLU A 256 -13.92 -8.12 -0.09
CA GLU A 256 -15.00 -7.33 0.50
C GLU A 256 -14.49 -6.46 1.67
N ILE A 257 -13.69 -7.04 2.56
CA ILE A 257 -13.09 -6.31 3.69
C ILE A 257 -12.10 -5.25 3.19
N ASN A 258 -11.24 -5.58 2.23
CA ASN A 258 -10.27 -4.64 1.67
C ASN A 258 -10.94 -3.45 1.01
N MET A 259 -11.97 -3.67 0.19
CA MET A 259 -12.71 -2.59 -0.46
C MET A 259 -13.37 -1.66 0.55
N MET A 260 -13.91 -2.21 1.64
CA MET A 260 -14.44 -1.40 2.76
C MET A 260 -13.33 -0.58 3.44
N LEU A 261 -12.19 -1.21 3.76
CA LEU A 261 -11.07 -0.56 4.45
C LEU A 261 -10.45 0.56 3.64
N LEU A 262 -10.28 0.36 2.34
CA LEU A 262 -9.70 1.34 1.43
C LEU A 262 -10.61 2.56 1.29
N LYS A 263 -11.91 2.33 1.09
CA LYS A 263 -12.91 3.40 1.05
C LYS A 263 -12.95 4.22 2.35
N GLU A 264 -12.92 3.56 3.51
CA GLU A 264 -12.86 4.25 4.82
C GLU A 264 -11.57 5.08 4.98
N SER A 265 -10.49 4.70 4.31
CA SER A 265 -9.22 5.42 4.38
C SER A 265 -9.23 6.70 3.54
N ASP A 266 -9.95 6.67 2.43
CA ASP A 266 -10.14 7.81 1.52
C ASP A 266 -11.06 8.85 2.14
N ASP A 267 -12.16 8.42 2.78
CA ASP A 267 -13.10 9.31 3.49
C ASP A 267 -12.43 10.08 4.66
N ARG A 268 -11.24 9.66 5.10
CA ARG A 268 -10.46 10.32 6.18
C ARG A 268 -9.35 11.25 5.67
N ARG A 269 -9.07 11.30 4.38
CA ARG A 269 -8.05 12.18 3.77
C ARG A 269 -8.66 13.51 3.35
#